data_AF-A0A067PPU0-F1
#
_entry.id   AF-A0A067PPU0-F1
#
_cell.length_a   1.000
_cell.length_b   1.000
_cell.length_c   1.000
_cell.angle_alpha   90.00
_cell.angle_beta   90.00
_cell.angle_gamma   90.00
#
_symmetry.space_group_name_H-M   'P 1'
#
loop_
_entity.id
_entity.type
_entity.pdbx_description
1 polymer ?
#
loop_
_entity_poly.entity_id
_entity_poly.type
_entity_poly.pdbx_seq_one_letter_code
_entity_poly.pdbx_strand_id
1 'polypeptide(L)'
;MYVSHTPNSRQFGADTSSPEPLGVPPIVRPRNGGGKASHTGTSSSYALASGVKLDDGIGVSGKTISAYSPGGGSTFSLSEDSPFKGRLAGGGTRAEVYGTSRYGSGYPYGDYGAYVDDRPFPFLFYPIPIFPGYYGSDMYANLNATQRLGGEITVTIIVPQASIPSREIYRIIGDQTSVSSVISSLTSSCSVQNTSITPFNSSSNLGVYPLPEQITQWYRASSFGLSLDTYNNSASLLSNMPPSNSTPVLPPSADTPLPPGLNQTWLQCINTTIGASLPLVDPPPKPDVIKIVSLVSGVTIIGITLILVLVVKVRKGEVQCIECSVVQGQAWLKSPGFGLALEGSGLVNPEPEPSARARAQEGQAWAWALALYLQGFPLDCCIF
;
A
#
# COMPACT_ATOMS: atom_id res chain seq x y z
N MET A 1 -37.80 -3.33 56.78
CA MET A 1 -36.61 -3.99 57.33
C MET A 1 -36.47 -5.33 56.63
N TYR A 2 -35.60 -5.40 55.62
CA TYR A 2 -35.26 -6.65 54.93
C TYR A 2 -33.75 -6.81 54.98
N VAL A 3 -33.36 -8.00 55.46
CA VAL A 3 -32.00 -8.40 55.85
C VAL A 3 -31.17 -8.69 54.60
N SER A 4 -29.98 -8.09 54.55
CA SER A 4 -28.96 -8.29 53.52
C SER A 4 -28.19 -9.59 53.77
N HIS A 5 -28.12 -10.45 52.76
CA HIS A 5 -27.22 -11.60 52.72
C HIS A 5 -26.08 -11.33 51.73
N THR A 6 -24.85 -11.35 52.25
CA THR A 6 -23.60 -11.41 51.48
C THR A 6 -23.23 -12.87 51.19
N PRO A 7 -22.69 -13.19 49.99
CA PRO A 7 -21.96 -14.44 49.78
C PRO A 7 -20.46 -14.19 49.63
N ASN A 8 -19.77 -14.56 50.71
CA ASN A 8 -18.58 -15.41 50.78
C ASN A 8 -17.65 -15.51 49.54
N SER A 9 -16.46 -14.94 49.69
CA SER A 9 -15.30 -15.12 48.81
C SER A 9 -14.68 -16.51 49.00
N ARG A 10 -14.64 -17.32 47.95
CA ARG A 10 -13.73 -18.48 47.86
C ARG A 10 -12.61 -18.18 46.89
N GLN A 11 -11.40 -18.10 47.44
CA GLN A 11 -10.14 -18.22 46.71
C GLN A 11 -10.08 -19.62 46.06
N PHE A 12 -9.89 -19.66 44.74
CA PHE A 12 -9.38 -20.84 44.05
C PHE A 12 -8.10 -20.46 43.32
N GLY A 13 -7.10 -21.30 43.52
CA GLY A 13 -5.69 -21.09 43.20
C GLY A 13 -5.39 -20.93 41.71
N ALA A 14 -4.30 -20.21 41.48
CA ALA A 14 -3.62 -20.10 40.22
C ALA A 14 -2.81 -21.37 39.96
N ASP A 15 -3.14 -22.08 38.88
CA ASP A 15 -2.23 -23.02 38.21
C ASP A 15 -2.09 -22.55 36.74
N THR A 16 -1.10 -21.70 36.51
CA THR A 16 -0.62 -21.31 35.19
C THR A 16 0.26 -22.43 34.63
N SER A 17 -0.28 -23.23 33.72
CA SER A 17 0.51 -24.01 32.78
C SER A 17 0.62 -23.25 31.46
N SER A 18 1.86 -22.89 31.13
CA SER A 18 2.26 -22.20 29.91
C SER A 18 2.17 -23.15 28.72
N PRO A 19 1.47 -22.79 27.62
CA PRO A 19 1.58 -23.55 26.37
C PRO A 19 2.80 -23.08 25.57
N GLU A 20 3.63 -24.04 25.20
CA GLU A 20 4.73 -23.90 24.24
C GLU A 20 4.25 -23.33 22.88
N PRO A 21 5.08 -22.54 22.18
CA PRO A 21 4.72 -22.00 20.88
C PRO A 21 4.79 -23.08 19.80
N LEU A 22 3.64 -23.37 19.18
CA LEU A 22 3.53 -24.19 17.98
C LEU A 22 4.29 -23.52 16.82
N GLY A 23 5.18 -24.31 16.21
CA GLY A 23 6.07 -23.90 15.14
C GLY A 23 5.35 -23.33 13.92
N VAL A 24 5.94 -22.28 13.37
CA VAL A 24 5.57 -21.64 12.11
C VAL A 24 5.80 -22.63 10.96
N PRO A 25 4.79 -22.92 10.10
CA PRO A 25 5.01 -23.76 8.92
C PRO A 25 5.89 -23.03 7.89
N PRO A 26 6.71 -23.77 7.12
CA PRO A 26 7.66 -23.18 6.18
C PRO A 26 6.95 -22.47 5.02
N ILE A 27 7.39 -21.25 4.73
CA ILE A 27 7.02 -20.46 3.56
C ILE A 27 7.51 -21.20 2.31
N VAL A 28 6.58 -21.81 1.57
CA VAL A 28 6.84 -22.37 0.25
C VAL A 28 7.01 -21.22 -0.74
N ARG A 29 8.25 -20.95 -1.16
CA ARG A 29 8.53 -20.01 -2.26
C ARG A 29 8.41 -20.73 -3.61
N PRO A 30 7.67 -20.20 -4.60
CA PRO A 30 7.69 -20.74 -5.95
C PRO A 30 9.08 -20.60 -6.59
N ARG A 31 9.48 -21.67 -7.28
CA ARG A 31 10.76 -21.85 -7.96
C ARG A 31 10.79 -21.00 -9.24
N ASN A 32 11.74 -20.07 -9.34
CA ASN A 32 11.97 -19.27 -10.55
C ASN A 32 12.47 -20.16 -11.70
N GLY A 33 11.65 -20.33 -12.74
CA GLY A 33 12.04 -20.92 -14.02
C GLY A 33 12.04 -19.84 -15.11
N GLY A 34 13.20 -19.55 -15.67
CA GLY A 34 13.34 -18.60 -16.78
C GLY A 34 12.95 -19.23 -18.11
N GLY A 35 12.01 -18.61 -18.82
CA GLY A 35 11.66 -18.90 -20.20
C GLY A 35 11.26 -17.62 -20.92
N LYS A 36 12.03 -17.22 -21.93
CA LYS A 36 11.69 -16.13 -22.85
C LYS A 36 10.67 -16.66 -23.86
N ALA A 37 9.51 -16.01 -23.98
CA ALA A 37 8.62 -16.16 -25.13
C ALA A 37 8.00 -14.81 -25.49
N SER A 38 7.92 -14.55 -26.80
CA SER A 38 7.57 -13.31 -27.46
C SER A 38 6.18 -13.42 -28.09
N HIS A 39 5.38 -12.36 -27.89
CA HIS A 39 4.24 -11.85 -28.67
C HIS A 39 2.95 -12.66 -28.90
N THR A 40 1.85 -11.90 -28.73
CA THR A 40 0.49 -11.98 -29.32
C THR A 40 -0.55 -12.84 -28.59
N GLY A 41 -1.63 -12.18 -28.12
CA GLY A 41 -2.93 -12.84 -27.88
C GLY A 41 -3.62 -12.52 -26.55
N THR A 42 -4.75 -11.82 -26.66
CA THR A 42 -6.01 -12.04 -25.90
C THR A 42 -5.92 -12.01 -24.37
N SER A 43 -6.29 -10.87 -23.79
CA SER A 43 -6.44 -10.65 -22.35
C SER A 43 -7.70 -11.32 -21.80
N SER A 44 -7.61 -12.61 -21.51
CA SER A 44 -8.36 -13.26 -20.45
C SER A 44 -7.49 -14.33 -19.80
N SER A 45 -7.39 -14.30 -18.47
CA SER A 45 -7.16 -15.41 -17.53
C SER A 45 -6.16 -15.15 -16.40
N TYR A 46 -6.71 -14.83 -15.23
CA TYR A 46 -6.40 -15.38 -13.90
C TYR A 46 -4.96 -15.83 -13.62
N ALA A 47 -4.09 -14.89 -13.21
CA ALA A 47 -2.94 -15.16 -12.32
C ALA A 47 -2.29 -13.84 -11.85
N LEU A 48 -2.85 -13.18 -10.84
CA LEU A 48 -2.20 -12.03 -10.17
C LEU A 48 -0.99 -12.42 -9.29
N ALA A 49 -0.43 -13.61 -9.50
CA ALA A 49 0.86 -14.00 -8.95
C ALA A 49 2.02 -13.29 -9.66
N SER A 50 1.86 -12.93 -10.95
CA SER A 50 2.76 -12.01 -11.66
C SER A 50 2.16 -10.62 -11.58
N GLY A 51 2.75 -9.73 -10.77
CA GLY A 51 2.20 -8.41 -10.50
C GLY A 51 1.81 -7.61 -11.75
N VAL A 52 0.69 -6.88 -11.66
CA VAL A 52 0.18 -6.01 -12.73
C VAL A 52 0.82 -4.64 -12.57
N LYS A 53 1.44 -4.14 -13.65
CA LYS A 53 1.98 -2.78 -13.68
C LYS A 53 0.83 -1.77 -13.70
N LEU A 54 0.96 -0.74 -12.89
CA LEU A 54 0.02 0.38 -12.89
C LEU A 54 0.47 1.44 -13.91
N ASP A 55 -0.49 1.94 -14.67
CA ASP A 55 -0.26 3.05 -15.62
C ASP A 55 -0.11 4.39 -14.90
N ASP A 56 0.49 5.35 -15.59
CA ASP A 56 0.95 6.63 -15.05
C ASP A 56 -0.17 7.57 -14.60
N GLY A 57 -1.42 7.33 -15.04
CA GLY A 57 -2.56 8.26 -14.91
C GLY A 57 -3.02 8.60 -13.50
N ILE A 58 -2.50 7.98 -12.44
CA ILE A 58 -2.81 8.35 -11.05
C ILE A 58 -1.56 8.63 -10.20
N GLY A 59 -0.41 8.89 -10.83
CA GLY A 59 0.86 9.16 -10.13
C GLY A 59 1.53 7.91 -9.56
N VAL A 60 1.20 6.74 -10.12
CA VAL A 60 1.65 5.41 -9.65
C VAL A 60 2.60 4.74 -10.64
N SER A 61 3.17 5.52 -11.56
CA SER A 61 4.08 5.04 -12.59
C SER A 61 5.12 4.05 -12.05
N GLY A 62 5.25 2.91 -12.72
CA GLY A 62 6.24 1.90 -12.38
C GLY A 62 5.95 1.09 -11.12
N LYS A 63 4.83 1.34 -10.42
CA LYS A 63 4.36 0.48 -9.33
C LYS A 63 3.69 -0.76 -9.90
N THR A 64 3.80 -1.85 -9.14
CA THR A 64 3.16 -3.12 -9.46
C THR A 64 2.21 -3.48 -8.34
N ILE A 65 1.09 -4.13 -8.64
CA ILE A 65 0.18 -4.72 -7.66
C ILE A 65 0.22 -6.23 -7.79
N SER A 66 0.36 -6.95 -6.67
CA SER A 66 0.38 -8.40 -6.70
C SER A 66 -0.39 -9.01 -5.53
N ALA A 67 -0.95 -10.20 -5.77
CA ALA A 67 -1.52 -11.01 -4.71
C ALA A 67 -0.42 -11.42 -3.73
N TYR A 68 -0.73 -11.53 -2.43
CA TYR A 68 0.24 -11.88 -1.39
C TYR A 68 1.39 -10.89 -1.19
N SER A 69 1.38 -9.75 -1.88
CA SER A 69 2.31 -8.66 -1.64
C SER A 69 2.25 -8.21 -0.17
N PRO A 70 3.38 -7.91 0.49
CA PRO A 70 3.37 -7.34 1.83
C PRO A 70 2.80 -5.91 1.87
N GLY A 71 2.62 -5.24 0.72
CA GLY A 71 2.22 -3.84 0.67
C GLY A 71 3.35 -2.88 1.05
N GLY A 72 2.98 -1.66 1.43
CA GLY A 72 3.86 -0.64 1.98
C GLY A 72 4.31 0.43 0.98
N GLY A 73 5.56 0.86 1.11
CA GLY A 73 6.12 2.01 0.39
C GLY A 73 5.81 3.35 1.09
N SER A 74 6.21 4.45 0.46
CA SER A 74 5.86 5.79 0.95
C SER A 74 4.47 6.20 0.50
N THR A 75 3.79 7.00 1.33
CA THR A 75 2.60 7.74 0.91
C THR A 75 2.97 8.77 -0.16
N PHE A 76 2.01 9.10 -1.04
CA PHE A 76 2.16 10.12 -2.07
C PHE A 76 0.81 10.78 -2.35
N SER A 77 0.81 11.98 -2.93
CA SER A 77 -0.42 12.65 -3.38
C SER A 77 -0.79 12.19 -4.79
N LEU A 78 -2.07 11.90 -5.01
CA LEU A 78 -2.59 11.56 -6.33
C LEU A 78 -2.41 12.73 -7.32
N SER A 79 -2.07 12.39 -8.56
CA SER A 79 -1.83 13.35 -9.65
C SER A 79 -3.11 14.09 -10.08
N GLU A 80 -2.92 15.13 -10.89
CA GLU A 80 -3.99 15.92 -11.52
C GLU A 80 -4.97 15.05 -12.33
N ASP A 81 -4.48 13.97 -12.94
CA ASP A 81 -5.27 13.08 -13.79
C ASP A 81 -6.16 12.11 -12.99
N SER A 82 -5.99 12.04 -11.67
CA SER A 82 -6.83 11.24 -10.80
C SER A 82 -8.16 11.95 -10.52
N PRO A 83 -9.30 11.21 -10.45
CA PRO A 83 -10.58 11.78 -9.98
C PRO A 83 -10.50 12.35 -8.55
N PHE A 84 -9.44 12.02 -7.81
CA PHE A 84 -9.22 12.42 -6.43
C PHE A 84 -7.87 13.12 -6.24
N LYS A 85 -7.51 13.98 -7.19
CA LYS A 85 -6.33 14.85 -7.16
C LYS A 85 -6.00 15.34 -5.75
N GLY A 86 -4.72 15.23 -5.38
CA GLY A 86 -4.18 15.76 -4.13
C GLY A 86 -4.42 14.89 -2.90
N ARG A 87 -5.38 13.95 -2.92
CA ARG A 87 -5.57 13.00 -1.81
C ARG A 87 -4.34 12.12 -1.66
N LEU A 88 -4.00 11.79 -0.42
CA LEU A 88 -2.89 10.90 -0.11
C LEU A 88 -3.25 9.46 -0.44
N ALA A 89 -2.31 8.69 -0.97
CA ALA A 89 -2.44 7.28 -1.29
C ALA A 89 -1.16 6.49 -0.97
N GLY A 90 -1.28 5.16 -0.88
CA GLY A 90 -0.15 4.23 -0.67
C GLY A 90 0.28 4.07 0.79
N GLY A 91 1.34 3.31 1.03
CA GLY A 91 1.90 3.09 2.38
C GLY A 91 1.18 2.04 3.22
N GLY A 92 -0.05 1.66 2.89
CA GLY A 92 -0.76 0.58 3.59
C GLY A 92 -0.09 -0.78 3.39
N THR A 93 0.03 -1.54 4.48
CA THR A 93 0.68 -2.87 4.51
C THR A 93 -0.34 -3.99 4.67
N ARG A 94 0.10 -5.23 4.39
CA ARG A 94 -0.70 -6.43 4.58
C ARG A 94 -1.22 -6.60 6.01
N ALA A 95 -0.44 -6.16 7.00
CA ALA A 95 -0.84 -6.24 8.41
C ALA A 95 -2.06 -5.36 8.73
N GLU A 96 -2.28 -4.31 7.94
CA GLU A 96 -3.32 -3.31 8.12
C GLU A 96 -4.53 -3.54 7.20
N VAL A 97 -4.54 -4.66 6.47
CA VAL A 97 -5.55 -4.95 5.44
C VAL A 97 -6.94 -5.19 6.05
N TYR A 98 -7.02 -5.65 7.30
CA TYR A 98 -8.29 -6.00 7.95
C TYR A 98 -8.95 -4.75 8.56
N GLY A 99 -10.22 -4.54 8.22
CA GLY A 99 -11.11 -3.60 8.91
C GLY A 99 -12.00 -4.28 9.94
N THR A 100 -13.26 -3.85 10.01
CA THR A 100 -14.33 -4.47 10.81
C THR A 100 -15.57 -4.69 9.94
N SER A 101 -16.71 -5.08 10.50
CA SER A 101 -18.01 -5.11 9.80
C SER A 101 -18.55 -3.72 9.46
N ARG A 102 -17.92 -2.65 9.97
CA ARG A 102 -18.36 -1.27 9.75
C ARG A 102 -17.66 -0.63 8.58
N TYR A 103 -18.44 0.05 7.77
CA TYR A 103 -17.92 0.80 6.64
C TYR A 103 -17.05 1.96 7.10
N GLY A 104 -15.98 2.25 6.35
CA GLY A 104 -14.96 3.23 6.72
C GLY A 104 -13.90 2.70 7.69
N SER A 105 -13.93 1.43 8.08
CA SER A 105 -12.87 0.83 8.92
C SER A 105 -11.66 0.34 8.11
N GLY A 106 -10.55 0.02 8.80
CA GLY A 106 -9.36 -0.56 8.19
C GLY A 106 -8.44 0.46 7.52
N TYR A 107 -8.43 1.69 8.03
CA TYR A 107 -7.50 2.75 7.63
C TYR A 107 -6.27 2.74 8.56
N PRO A 108 -5.05 2.44 8.07
CA PRO A 108 -3.83 2.57 8.88
C PRO A 108 -3.47 4.02 9.20
N TYR A 109 -3.95 4.96 8.39
CA TYR A 109 -3.79 6.39 8.60
C TYR A 109 -4.97 7.13 7.97
N GLY A 110 -5.24 8.33 8.48
CA GLY A 110 -6.38 9.13 8.04
C GLY A 110 -7.74 8.55 8.43
N ASP A 111 -7.78 7.76 9.51
CA ASP A 111 -9.03 7.35 10.16
C ASP A 111 -9.54 8.52 11.03
N TYR A 112 -10.18 9.49 10.40
CA TYR A 112 -10.81 10.61 11.07
C TYR A 112 -12.28 10.74 10.68
N GLY A 113 -13.08 11.14 11.66
CA GLY A 113 -14.52 11.29 11.53
C GLY A 113 -15.23 9.95 11.30
N ALA A 114 -16.49 10.01 10.87
CA ALA A 114 -17.30 8.85 10.55
C ALA A 114 -17.33 8.53 9.04
N TYR A 115 -17.17 9.53 8.18
CA TYR A 115 -17.41 9.43 6.73
C TYR A 115 -16.11 9.21 5.95
N VAL A 116 -16.21 8.58 4.77
CA VAL A 116 -15.05 8.22 3.95
C VAL A 116 -14.72 9.23 2.85
N ASP A 117 -15.54 10.25 2.65
CA ASP A 117 -15.51 11.14 1.49
C ASP A 117 -14.25 12.01 1.35
N ASP A 118 -13.48 12.22 2.41
CA ASP A 118 -12.22 12.99 2.34
C ASP A 118 -11.00 12.25 2.88
N ARG A 119 -11.10 10.93 3.09
CA ARG A 119 -10.01 10.11 3.65
C ARG A 119 -8.86 9.83 2.67
N PRO A 120 -7.68 9.38 3.09
CA PRO A 120 -6.68 8.91 2.13
C PRO A 120 -7.08 7.59 1.42
N PHE A 121 -6.25 7.09 0.51
CA PHE A 121 -6.36 5.74 -0.07
C PHE A 121 -5.11 4.91 0.24
N PRO A 122 -4.98 4.38 1.47
CA PRO A 122 -3.77 3.67 1.93
C PRO A 122 -3.33 2.51 1.02
N PHE A 123 -4.29 1.91 0.34
CA PHE A 123 -4.07 0.77 -0.54
C PHE A 123 -4.25 1.10 -2.03
N LEU A 124 -4.42 2.39 -2.40
CA LEU A 124 -4.74 2.93 -3.73
C LEU A 124 -6.15 2.60 -4.26
N PHE A 125 -6.81 1.57 -3.73
CA PHE A 125 -8.16 1.20 -4.12
C PHE A 125 -9.21 2.07 -3.39
N TYR A 126 -10.27 2.43 -4.11
CA TYR A 126 -11.31 3.33 -3.59
C TYR A 126 -12.41 2.58 -2.84
N PRO A 127 -12.98 3.16 -1.77
CA PRO A 127 -14.10 2.58 -1.04
C PRO A 127 -15.27 2.20 -1.95
N ILE A 128 -15.95 1.10 -1.62
CA ILE A 128 -17.08 0.62 -2.42
C ILE A 128 -18.35 1.41 -2.05
N PRO A 129 -19.04 2.07 -3.00
CA PRO A 129 -20.35 2.71 -2.80
C PRO A 129 -21.44 1.66 -2.60
N ILE A 130 -21.40 0.97 -1.46
CA ILE A 130 -22.20 -0.24 -1.17
C ILE A 130 -23.71 0.04 -1.16
N PHE A 131 -24.10 1.24 -0.75
CA PHE A 131 -25.49 1.68 -0.69
C PHE A 131 -25.57 3.21 -0.91
N PRO A 132 -26.59 3.74 -1.62
CA PRO A 132 -26.72 5.18 -1.84
C PRO A 132 -26.83 5.97 -0.53
N GLY A 133 -26.12 7.09 -0.42
CA GLY A 133 -26.14 7.94 0.77
C GLY A 133 -25.33 7.40 1.96
N TYR A 134 -24.63 6.28 1.80
CA TYR A 134 -24.01 5.57 2.92
C TYR A 134 -22.58 6.05 3.19
N TYR A 135 -22.36 6.71 4.33
CA TYR A 135 -21.08 7.19 4.85
C TYR A 135 -20.25 8.06 3.88
N GLY A 136 -20.92 8.81 2.99
CA GLY A 136 -20.25 9.66 1.99
C GLY A 136 -19.70 8.87 0.80
N SER A 137 -20.07 7.60 0.65
CA SER A 137 -19.55 6.75 -0.41
C SER A 137 -20.04 7.11 -1.82
N ASP A 138 -21.05 7.97 -1.95
CA ASP A 138 -21.61 8.40 -3.24
C ASP A 138 -20.58 9.06 -4.15
N MET A 139 -19.54 9.67 -3.60
CA MET A 139 -18.45 10.24 -4.40
C MET A 139 -17.72 9.17 -5.24
N TYR A 140 -17.80 7.90 -4.84
CA TYR A 140 -17.18 6.76 -5.52
C TYR A 140 -18.14 6.02 -6.46
N ALA A 141 -19.43 6.39 -6.48
CA ALA A 141 -20.49 5.71 -7.23
C ALA A 141 -20.37 5.90 -8.75
N ASN A 142 -19.92 7.07 -9.19
CA ASN A 142 -19.91 7.45 -10.61
C ASN A 142 -18.53 7.31 -11.26
N LEU A 143 -17.68 6.43 -10.72
CA LEU A 143 -16.36 6.16 -11.30
C LEU A 143 -16.44 5.05 -12.34
N ASN A 144 -15.89 5.29 -13.53
CA ASN A 144 -15.83 4.31 -14.60
C ASN A 144 -14.75 3.24 -14.32
N ALA A 145 -14.81 2.12 -15.04
CA ALA A 145 -13.85 1.01 -14.90
C ALA A 145 -12.38 1.42 -15.09
N THR A 146 -12.11 2.46 -15.90
CA THR A 146 -10.76 2.99 -16.12
C THR A 146 -10.29 3.93 -15.01
N GLN A 147 -11.21 4.53 -14.25
CA GLN A 147 -10.90 5.44 -13.16
C GLN A 147 -10.64 4.69 -11.85
N ARG A 148 -11.25 3.52 -11.66
CA ARG A 148 -11.02 2.66 -10.50
C ARG A 148 -9.84 1.73 -10.77
N LEU A 149 -8.86 1.77 -9.88
CA LEU A 149 -7.77 0.79 -9.90
C LEU A 149 -8.38 -0.61 -9.77
N GLY A 150 -8.03 -1.51 -10.70
CA GLY A 150 -8.54 -2.88 -10.72
C GLY A 150 -9.87 -3.09 -11.46
N GLY A 151 -10.45 -2.04 -12.04
CA GLY A 151 -11.62 -2.14 -12.91
C GLY A 151 -12.95 -1.79 -12.22
N GLU A 152 -14.05 -2.16 -12.87
CA GLU A 152 -15.39 -2.00 -12.33
C GLU A 152 -15.58 -2.74 -11.00
N ILE A 153 -16.54 -2.29 -10.19
CA ILE A 153 -16.92 -3.02 -8.98
C ILE A 153 -17.73 -4.23 -9.39
N THR A 154 -17.35 -5.38 -8.84
CA THR A 154 -17.99 -6.65 -9.10
C THR A 154 -18.32 -7.36 -7.79
N VAL A 155 -19.30 -8.24 -7.86
CA VAL A 155 -19.69 -9.14 -6.79
C VAL A 155 -19.62 -10.57 -7.30
N THR A 156 -19.37 -11.51 -6.40
CA THR A 156 -19.59 -12.93 -6.69
C THR A 156 -19.96 -13.68 -5.42
N ILE A 157 -20.66 -14.80 -5.61
CA ILE A 157 -21.04 -15.70 -4.53
C ILE A 157 -19.89 -16.67 -4.29
N ILE A 158 -19.55 -16.92 -3.02
CA ILE A 158 -18.62 -17.97 -2.62
C ILE A 158 -19.45 -19.24 -2.38
N VAL A 159 -19.26 -20.24 -3.24
CA VAL A 159 -19.93 -21.53 -3.12
C VAL A 159 -18.92 -22.57 -2.63
N PRO A 160 -19.17 -23.27 -1.51
CA PRO A 160 -18.33 -24.36 -1.06
C PRO A 160 -18.38 -25.54 -2.05
N GLN A 161 -17.29 -26.29 -2.19
CA GLN A 161 -17.35 -27.61 -2.83
C GLN A 161 -18.29 -28.54 -2.06
N ALA A 162 -18.89 -29.53 -2.74
CA ALA A 162 -19.88 -30.45 -2.16
C ALA A 162 -19.39 -31.22 -0.91
N SER A 163 -18.07 -31.33 -0.71
CA SER A 163 -17.45 -31.94 0.46
C SER A 163 -17.51 -31.08 1.73
N ILE A 164 -17.83 -29.79 1.62
CA ILE A 164 -17.95 -28.87 2.75
C ILE A 164 -19.44 -28.66 3.06
N PRO A 165 -19.93 -29.12 4.23
CA PRO A 165 -21.31 -28.91 4.63
C PRO A 165 -21.49 -27.46 5.12
N SER A 166 -21.79 -26.57 4.18
CA SER A 166 -22.14 -25.18 4.47
C SER A 166 -23.41 -24.82 3.69
N ARG A 167 -24.37 -24.20 4.38
CA ARG A 167 -25.65 -23.71 3.83
C ARG A 167 -25.67 -22.19 3.72
N GLU A 168 -24.59 -21.57 4.15
CA GLU A 168 -24.39 -20.14 4.18
C GLU A 168 -24.07 -19.61 2.79
N ILE A 169 -24.67 -18.49 2.43
CA ILE A 169 -24.36 -17.78 1.20
C ILE A 169 -23.44 -16.63 1.55
N TYR A 170 -22.16 -16.79 1.26
CA TYR A 170 -21.16 -15.73 1.36
C TYR A 170 -21.02 -15.04 0.02
N ARG A 171 -20.72 -13.74 0.04
CA ARG A 171 -20.35 -12.99 -1.16
C ARG A 171 -19.11 -12.18 -0.91
N ILE A 172 -18.37 -11.91 -1.97
CA ILE A 172 -17.30 -10.93 -1.96
C ILE A 172 -17.61 -9.83 -2.94
N ILE A 173 -17.20 -8.62 -2.60
CA ILE A 173 -17.39 -7.42 -3.40
C ILE A 173 -16.10 -6.61 -3.43
N GLY A 174 -15.74 -6.11 -4.61
CA GLY A 174 -14.47 -5.44 -4.84
C GLY A 174 -14.30 -5.00 -6.29
N ASP A 175 -13.18 -4.39 -6.61
CA ASP A 175 -12.78 -4.22 -8.01
C ASP A 175 -12.57 -5.59 -8.70
N GLN A 176 -12.86 -5.66 -10.00
CA GLN A 176 -12.85 -6.91 -10.78
C GLN A 176 -11.53 -7.70 -10.67
N THR A 177 -10.40 -6.98 -10.66
CA THR A 177 -9.06 -7.54 -10.52
C THR A 177 -8.88 -8.19 -9.16
N SER A 178 -9.28 -7.51 -8.08
CA SER A 178 -9.20 -8.04 -6.71
C SER A 178 -10.14 -9.23 -6.49
N VAL A 179 -11.38 -9.17 -6.99
CA VAL A 179 -12.34 -10.28 -6.89
C VAL A 179 -11.81 -11.52 -7.62
N SER A 180 -11.27 -11.35 -8.83
CA SER A 180 -10.68 -12.45 -9.61
C SER A 180 -9.48 -13.08 -8.90
N SER A 181 -8.59 -12.26 -8.32
CA SER A 181 -7.44 -12.72 -7.53
C SER A 181 -7.86 -13.56 -6.33
N VAL A 182 -8.86 -13.06 -5.60
CA VAL A 182 -9.36 -13.68 -4.38
C VAL A 182 -10.07 -14.99 -4.68
N ILE A 183 -10.93 -15.06 -5.72
CA ILE A 183 -11.58 -16.33 -6.11
C ILE A 183 -10.56 -17.40 -6.49
N SER A 184 -9.53 -17.03 -7.24
CA SER A 184 -8.45 -17.97 -7.60
C SER A 184 -7.77 -18.53 -6.35
N SER A 185 -7.50 -17.68 -5.35
CA SER A 185 -6.86 -18.06 -4.08
C SER A 185 -7.78 -18.88 -3.17
N LEU A 186 -9.07 -18.55 -3.13
CA LEU A 186 -10.08 -19.30 -2.37
C LEU A 186 -10.32 -20.69 -2.97
N THR A 187 -10.26 -20.81 -4.30
CA THR A 187 -10.39 -22.09 -5.00
C THR A 187 -9.26 -23.04 -4.62
N SER A 188 -8.02 -22.53 -4.50
CA SER A 188 -6.87 -23.35 -4.11
C SER A 188 -6.79 -23.65 -2.62
N SER A 189 -7.20 -22.70 -1.76
CA SER A 189 -6.93 -22.78 -0.32
C SER A 189 -8.13 -23.21 0.52
N CYS A 190 -9.36 -22.93 0.07
CA CYS A 190 -10.59 -23.11 0.86
C CYS A 190 -11.66 -23.95 0.17
N SER A 191 -11.30 -24.69 -0.89
CA SER A 191 -12.22 -25.55 -1.64
C SER A 191 -13.48 -24.81 -2.09
N VAL A 192 -13.31 -23.57 -2.56
CA VAL A 192 -14.38 -22.77 -3.17
C VAL A 192 -14.54 -23.16 -4.63
N GLN A 193 -15.77 -23.19 -5.12
CA GLN A 193 -16.07 -23.39 -6.55
C GLN A 193 -15.80 -22.11 -7.33
N ASN A 194 -15.34 -22.24 -8.57
CA ASN A 194 -15.21 -21.08 -9.44
C ASN A 194 -16.61 -20.61 -9.87
N THR A 195 -16.98 -19.41 -9.46
CA THR A 195 -18.31 -18.82 -9.65
C THR A 195 -18.26 -17.62 -10.59
N SER A 196 -19.41 -17.31 -11.20
CA SER A 196 -19.51 -16.15 -12.10
C SER A 196 -19.33 -14.84 -11.32
N ILE A 197 -18.52 -13.96 -11.88
CA ILE A 197 -18.34 -12.59 -11.40
C ILE A 197 -19.33 -11.69 -12.15
N THR A 198 -20.12 -10.91 -11.42
CA THR A 198 -21.12 -10.01 -12.00
C THR A 198 -20.83 -8.56 -11.64
N PRO A 199 -21.07 -7.59 -12.55
CA PRO A 199 -20.99 -6.17 -12.22
C PRO A 199 -21.91 -5.81 -11.05
N PHE A 200 -21.45 -4.91 -10.19
CA PHE A 200 -22.22 -4.41 -9.05
C PHE A 200 -23.02 -3.16 -9.43
N ASN A 201 -24.24 -3.05 -8.92
CA ASN A 201 -25.08 -1.85 -9.06
C ASN A 201 -25.74 -1.50 -7.72
N SER A 202 -25.28 -0.43 -7.09
CA SER A 202 -25.75 0.03 -5.77
C SER A 202 -27.20 0.53 -5.76
N SER A 203 -27.74 0.94 -6.90
CA SER A 203 -29.13 1.39 -7.03
C SER A 203 -30.12 0.24 -7.26
N SER A 204 -29.62 -0.97 -7.44
CA SER A 204 -30.47 -2.14 -7.65
C SER A 204 -31.07 -2.65 -6.34
N ASN A 205 -32.38 -2.83 -6.33
CA ASN A 205 -33.12 -3.40 -5.20
C ASN A 205 -33.30 -4.93 -5.31
N LEU A 206 -32.56 -5.61 -6.20
CA LEU A 206 -32.84 -7.00 -6.58
C LEU A 206 -32.39 -8.05 -5.54
N GLY A 207 -31.89 -7.67 -4.37
CA GLY A 207 -31.41 -8.62 -3.35
C GLY A 207 -30.21 -9.47 -3.80
N VAL A 208 -29.61 -9.16 -4.95
CA VAL A 208 -28.45 -9.87 -5.53
C VAL A 208 -27.14 -9.31 -4.99
N TYR A 209 -27.16 -8.09 -4.44
CA TYR A 209 -25.99 -7.40 -3.92
C TYR A 209 -26.01 -7.37 -2.40
N PRO A 210 -24.83 -7.46 -1.74
CA PRO A 210 -24.75 -7.35 -0.30
C PRO A 210 -25.20 -5.97 0.17
N LEU A 211 -26.01 -5.96 1.22
CA LEU A 211 -26.38 -4.76 1.96
C LEU A 211 -25.31 -4.44 3.02
N PRO A 212 -25.22 -3.19 3.50
CA PRO A 212 -24.24 -2.82 4.51
C PRO A 212 -24.28 -3.67 5.78
N GLU A 213 -25.47 -4.02 6.26
CA GLU A 213 -25.69 -4.87 7.44
C GLU A 213 -25.28 -6.33 7.22
N GLN A 214 -25.13 -6.78 5.98
CA GLN A 214 -24.70 -8.14 5.65
C GLN A 214 -23.17 -8.28 5.61
N ILE A 215 -22.42 -7.17 5.68
CA ILE A 215 -20.96 -7.20 5.62
C ILE A 215 -20.40 -7.69 6.95
N THR A 216 -19.67 -8.80 6.89
CA THR A 216 -19.00 -9.39 8.05
C THR A 216 -17.62 -8.79 8.26
N GLN A 217 -16.94 -8.39 7.17
CA GLN A 217 -15.57 -7.91 7.21
C GLN A 217 -15.28 -7.01 6.01
N TRP A 218 -14.88 -5.77 6.27
CA TRP A 218 -14.23 -4.91 5.29
C TRP A 218 -12.72 -5.16 5.27
N TYR A 219 -12.14 -4.95 4.10
CA TYR A 219 -10.70 -5.02 3.87
C TYR A 219 -10.23 -3.81 3.07
N ARG A 220 -8.95 -3.47 3.22
CA ARG A 220 -8.28 -2.37 2.53
C ARG A 220 -9.11 -1.07 2.57
N ALA A 221 -9.40 -0.55 3.77
CA ALA A 221 -10.14 0.70 3.90
C ALA A 221 -11.49 0.71 3.16
N SER A 222 -12.31 -0.35 3.35
CA SER A 222 -13.61 -0.57 2.69
C SER A 222 -13.60 -0.61 1.16
N SER A 223 -12.45 -0.87 0.53
CA SER A 223 -12.35 -1.10 -0.92
C SER A 223 -12.58 -2.55 -1.35
N PHE A 224 -12.73 -3.48 -0.39
CA PHE A 224 -13.11 -4.86 -0.61
C PHE A 224 -13.91 -5.38 0.59
N GLY A 225 -14.94 -6.21 0.39
CA GLY A 225 -15.82 -6.70 1.46
C GLY A 225 -16.16 -8.18 1.34
N LEU A 226 -16.37 -8.82 2.50
CA LEU A 226 -16.95 -10.16 2.66
C LEU A 226 -18.32 -10.03 3.33
N SER A 227 -19.37 -10.51 2.69
CA SER A 227 -20.73 -10.54 3.23
C SER A 227 -21.22 -11.95 3.52
N LEU A 228 -22.22 -12.03 4.38
CA LEU A 228 -23.02 -13.22 4.65
C LEU A 228 -24.49 -12.83 4.53
N ASP A 229 -25.23 -13.43 3.59
CA ASP A 229 -26.60 -12.99 3.26
C ASP A 229 -27.57 -13.07 4.46
N THR A 230 -27.34 -14.01 5.38
CA THR A 230 -28.15 -14.21 6.59
C THR A 230 -27.72 -13.32 7.76
N TYR A 231 -26.62 -12.56 7.62
CA TYR A 231 -26.15 -11.68 8.68
C TYR A 231 -26.84 -10.33 8.62
N ASN A 232 -27.15 -9.78 9.78
CA ASN A 232 -27.76 -8.46 9.91
C ASN A 232 -27.11 -7.74 11.10
N ASN A 233 -26.10 -6.92 10.81
CA ASN A 233 -25.48 -6.04 11.79
C ASN A 233 -26.30 -4.76 11.98
N SER A 234 -27.03 -4.68 13.08
CA SER A 234 -27.84 -3.50 13.42
C SER A 234 -27.02 -2.21 13.44
N ALA A 235 -25.76 -2.24 13.90
CA ALA A 235 -24.90 -1.06 13.93
C ALA A 235 -24.47 -0.54 12.54
N SER A 236 -24.57 -1.38 11.50
CA SER A 236 -24.26 -1.01 10.12
C SER A 236 -25.49 -0.55 9.32
N LEU A 237 -26.69 -0.54 9.91
CA LEU A 237 -27.88 -0.04 9.24
C LEU A 237 -27.75 1.44 8.87
N LEU A 238 -28.31 1.83 7.73
CA LEU A 238 -28.34 3.24 7.29
C LEU A 238 -28.99 4.15 8.34
N SER A 239 -30.02 3.67 9.07
CA SER A 239 -30.67 4.43 10.14
C SER A 239 -29.78 4.75 11.33
N ASN A 240 -28.68 4.01 11.50
CA ASN A 240 -27.71 4.18 12.57
C ASN A 240 -26.42 4.90 12.11
N MET A 241 -26.39 5.32 10.83
CA MET A 241 -25.34 6.17 10.32
C MET A 241 -25.35 7.51 11.07
N PRO A 242 -24.20 8.01 11.55
CA PRO A 242 -24.14 9.32 12.19
C PRO A 242 -24.58 10.41 11.20
N PRO A 243 -25.30 11.46 11.64
CA PRO A 243 -25.80 12.51 10.76
C PRO A 243 -24.71 13.44 10.21
N SER A 244 -23.50 13.40 10.77
CA SER A 244 -22.37 14.23 10.35
C SER A 244 -21.03 13.55 10.65
N ASN A 245 -19.99 14.02 9.98
CA ASN A 245 -18.62 13.52 10.16
C ASN A 245 -18.04 13.76 11.56
N SER A 246 -18.59 14.73 12.31
CA SER A 246 -18.18 15.08 13.67
C SER A 246 -18.96 14.33 14.76
N THR A 247 -20.02 13.61 14.39
CA THR A 247 -20.79 12.83 15.36
C THR A 247 -20.06 11.53 15.68
N PRO A 248 -19.92 11.15 16.97
CA PRO A 248 -19.31 9.88 17.33
C PRO A 248 -20.02 8.70 16.67
N VAL A 249 -19.23 7.77 16.11
CA VAL A 249 -19.75 6.47 15.68
C VAL A 249 -20.19 5.65 16.89
N LEU A 250 -21.11 4.70 16.69
CA LEU A 250 -21.51 3.76 17.74
C LEU A 250 -20.27 3.06 18.35
N PRO A 251 -20.32 2.58 19.59
CA PRO A 251 -19.22 1.77 20.13
C PRO A 251 -19.18 0.39 19.46
N PRO A 252 -18.03 -0.29 19.34
CA PRO A 252 -17.94 -1.64 18.75
C PRO A 252 -18.86 -2.68 19.42
N SER A 253 -19.21 -2.49 20.69
CA SER A 253 -20.18 -3.34 21.41
C SER A 253 -21.60 -3.29 20.85
N ALA A 254 -21.91 -2.33 19.98
CA ALA A 254 -23.19 -2.27 19.27
C ALA A 254 -23.24 -3.21 18.06
N ASP A 255 -22.11 -3.79 17.64
CA ASP A 255 -22.09 -4.73 16.53
C ASP A 255 -22.82 -6.03 16.90
N THR A 256 -23.71 -6.48 16.01
CA THR A 256 -24.43 -7.74 16.20
C THR A 256 -23.45 -8.90 16.01
N PRO A 257 -23.35 -9.86 16.94
CA PRO A 257 -22.49 -11.03 16.76
C PRO A 257 -22.87 -11.82 15.51
N LEU A 258 -21.90 -12.51 14.91
CA LEU A 258 -22.19 -13.44 13.82
C LEU A 258 -23.18 -14.53 14.27
N PRO A 259 -24.08 -15.01 13.39
CA PRO A 259 -25.03 -16.05 13.74
C PRO A 259 -24.35 -17.30 14.33
N PRO A 260 -24.94 -17.93 15.35
CA PRO A 260 -24.44 -19.22 15.83
C PRO A 260 -24.63 -20.30 14.75
N GLY A 261 -23.79 -21.32 14.76
CA GLY A 261 -23.91 -22.46 13.85
C GLY A 261 -23.18 -22.32 12.51
N LEU A 262 -22.54 -21.18 12.24
CA LEU A 262 -21.66 -21.05 11.07
C LEU A 262 -20.48 -22.01 11.17
N ASN A 263 -20.03 -22.51 10.03
CA ASN A 263 -18.79 -23.26 9.93
C ASN A 263 -17.58 -22.32 10.13
N GLN A 264 -17.15 -22.16 11.39
CA GLN A 264 -16.10 -21.22 11.77
C GLN A 264 -14.75 -21.53 11.11
N THR A 265 -14.42 -22.81 10.91
CA THR A 265 -13.19 -23.21 10.23
C THR A 265 -13.18 -22.75 8.77
N TRP A 266 -14.31 -22.90 8.08
CA TRP A 266 -14.43 -22.46 6.70
C TRP A 266 -14.45 -20.92 6.57
N LEU A 267 -15.19 -20.24 7.46
CA LEU A 267 -15.19 -18.78 7.52
C LEU A 267 -13.79 -18.23 7.81
N GLN A 268 -13.04 -18.84 8.72
CA GLN A 268 -11.65 -18.47 9.00
C GLN A 268 -10.76 -18.69 7.78
N CYS A 269 -10.91 -19.80 7.06
CA CYS A 269 -10.19 -20.03 5.81
C CYS A 269 -10.45 -18.91 4.81
N ILE A 270 -11.73 -18.55 4.58
CA ILE A 270 -12.11 -17.49 3.66
C ILE A 270 -11.50 -16.15 4.08
N ASN A 271 -11.74 -15.73 5.33
CA ASN A 271 -11.29 -14.44 5.85
C ASN A 271 -9.75 -14.29 5.75
N THR A 272 -9.02 -15.32 6.21
CA THR A 272 -7.54 -15.30 6.16
C THR A 272 -7.01 -15.34 4.74
N THR A 273 -7.63 -16.11 3.85
CA THR A 273 -7.23 -16.17 2.44
C THR A 273 -7.47 -14.85 1.74
N ILE A 274 -8.63 -14.20 1.94
CA ILE A 274 -8.91 -12.86 1.40
C ILE A 274 -7.84 -11.87 1.87
N GLY A 275 -7.62 -11.79 3.19
CA GLY A 275 -6.63 -10.88 3.76
C GLY A 275 -5.24 -11.11 3.20
N ALA A 276 -4.83 -12.36 2.97
CA ALA A 276 -3.54 -12.71 2.38
C ALA A 276 -3.45 -12.43 0.87
N SER A 277 -4.49 -12.72 0.10
CA SER A 277 -4.44 -12.74 -1.37
C SER A 277 -4.87 -11.44 -2.05
N LEU A 278 -5.46 -10.50 -1.31
CA LEU A 278 -5.87 -9.21 -1.88
C LEU A 278 -4.69 -8.52 -2.56
N PRO A 279 -4.81 -8.05 -3.81
CA PRO A 279 -3.71 -7.34 -4.46
C PRO A 279 -3.34 -6.07 -3.68
N LEU A 280 -2.05 -5.92 -3.37
CA LEU A 280 -1.48 -4.71 -2.78
C LEU A 280 -0.31 -4.23 -3.64
N VAL A 281 0.04 -2.95 -3.50
CA VAL A 281 1.22 -2.38 -4.17
C VAL A 281 2.48 -3.02 -3.64
N ASP A 282 3.32 -3.48 -4.56
CA ASP A 282 4.60 -4.08 -4.24
C ASP A 282 5.54 -3.04 -3.62
N PRO A 283 6.23 -3.40 -2.53
CA PRO A 283 7.21 -2.51 -1.95
C PRO A 283 8.30 -2.23 -2.99
N PRO A 284 8.92 -1.03 -2.94
CA PRO A 284 10.05 -0.74 -3.81
C PRO A 284 11.11 -1.84 -3.64
N PRO A 285 11.73 -2.31 -4.74
CA PRO A 285 12.72 -3.37 -4.68
C PRO A 285 13.83 -2.93 -3.71
N LYS A 286 14.06 -3.73 -2.66
CA LYS A 286 15.22 -3.51 -1.79
C LYS A 286 16.45 -3.58 -2.69
N PRO A 287 17.30 -2.54 -2.73
CA PRO A 287 18.52 -2.64 -3.50
C PRO A 287 19.30 -3.84 -2.97
N ASP A 288 19.61 -4.77 -3.87
CA ASP A 288 20.32 -5.98 -3.51
C ASP A 288 21.64 -5.57 -2.84
N VAL A 289 21.82 -5.98 -1.59
CA VAL A 289 23.01 -5.67 -0.80
C VAL A 289 24.26 -6.12 -1.56
N ILE A 290 24.16 -7.19 -2.36
CA ILE A 290 25.25 -7.67 -3.22
C ILE A 290 25.61 -6.66 -4.31
N LYS A 291 24.62 -5.97 -4.90
CA LYS A 291 24.89 -4.90 -5.89
C LYS A 291 25.57 -3.70 -5.25
N ILE A 292 25.14 -3.30 -4.04
CA ILE A 292 25.77 -2.21 -3.29
C ILE A 292 27.22 -2.59 -2.91
N VAL A 293 27.44 -3.79 -2.40
CA VAL A 293 28.79 -4.28 -2.02
C VAL A 293 29.70 -4.41 -3.25
N SER A 294 29.17 -4.84 -4.39
CA SER A 294 29.97 -4.90 -5.64
C SER A 294 30.41 -3.51 -6.14
N LEU A 295 29.56 -2.50 -5.97
CA LEU A 295 29.88 -1.12 -6.38
C LEU A 295 30.92 -0.48 -5.45
N VAL A 296 30.82 -0.73 -4.14
CA VAL A 296 31.78 -0.22 -3.15
C VAL A 296 33.13 -0.93 -3.23
N SER A 297 33.14 -2.26 -3.43
CA SER A 297 34.39 -3.04 -3.56
C SER A 297 35.16 -2.73 -4.84
N GLY A 298 34.48 -2.43 -5.96
CA GLY A 298 35.15 -2.03 -7.19
C GLY A 298 35.89 -0.70 -7.06
N VAL A 299 35.29 0.28 -6.40
CA VAL A 299 35.90 1.60 -6.18
C VAL A 299 37.10 1.52 -5.22
N THR A 300 37.03 0.69 -4.18
CA THR A 300 38.15 0.54 -3.24
C THR A 300 39.33 -0.21 -3.85
N ILE A 301 39.10 -1.25 -4.66
CA ILE A 301 40.18 -1.97 -5.34
C ILE A 301 40.90 -1.06 -6.34
N ILE A 302 40.18 -0.28 -7.15
CA ILE A 302 40.79 0.66 -8.10
C ILE A 302 41.59 1.73 -7.36
N GLY A 303 41.03 2.30 -6.28
CA GLY A 303 41.72 3.30 -5.45
C GLY A 303 43.01 2.75 -4.82
N ILE A 304 42.96 1.56 -4.22
CA ILE A 304 44.14 0.91 -3.63
C ILE A 304 45.17 0.59 -4.71
N THR A 305 44.75 0.10 -5.88
CA THR A 305 45.67 -0.21 -6.99
C THR A 305 46.37 1.06 -7.50
N LEU A 306 45.65 2.17 -7.65
CA LEU A 306 46.23 3.46 -8.04
C LEU A 306 47.23 3.98 -6.99
N ILE A 307 46.90 3.87 -5.70
CA ILE A 307 47.82 4.26 -4.61
C ILE A 307 49.07 3.38 -4.63
N LEU A 308 48.93 2.07 -4.80
CA LEU A 308 50.09 1.16 -4.87
C LEU A 308 50.97 1.46 -6.08
N VAL A 309 50.38 1.74 -7.25
CA VAL A 309 51.14 2.14 -8.46
C VAL A 309 51.90 3.45 -8.22
N LEU A 310 51.25 4.45 -7.59
CA LEU A 310 51.91 5.71 -7.21
C LEU A 310 53.08 5.46 -6.26
N VAL A 311 52.89 4.66 -5.20
CA VAL A 311 53.95 4.35 -4.23
C VAL A 311 55.13 3.62 -4.88
N VAL A 312 54.87 2.68 -5.79
CA VAL A 312 55.93 1.97 -6.54
C VAL A 312 56.71 2.91 -7.45
N LYS A 313 56.03 3.82 -8.16
CA LYS A 313 56.68 4.83 -9.00
C LYS A 313 57.55 5.79 -8.19
N VAL A 314 57.07 6.24 -7.03
CA VAL A 314 57.84 7.09 -6.10
C VAL A 314 59.09 6.38 -5.61
N ARG A 315 59.00 5.12 -5.19
CA ARG A 315 60.16 4.36 -4.69
C ARG A 315 61.23 4.06 -5.74
N LYS A 316 60.85 3.94 -7.01
CA LYS A 316 61.80 3.70 -8.11
C LYS A 316 62.55 4.96 -8.56
N GLY A 317 62.23 6.14 -8.02
CA GLY A 317 62.85 7.40 -8.46
C GLY A 317 62.45 7.81 -9.87
N GLU A 318 61.42 7.19 -10.45
CA GLU A 318 60.86 7.49 -11.79
C GLU A 318 59.73 8.53 -11.70
N VAL A 319 59.77 9.42 -10.72
CA VAL A 319 58.86 10.56 -10.69
C VAL A 319 59.48 11.66 -11.53
N GLN A 320 59.29 11.56 -12.85
CA GLN A 320 59.30 12.78 -13.65
C GLN A 320 58.16 13.64 -13.11
N CYS A 321 58.49 14.84 -12.62
CA CYS A 321 57.52 15.87 -12.30
C CYS A 321 56.55 15.95 -13.47
N ILE A 322 55.31 15.51 -13.26
CA ILE A 322 54.24 15.83 -14.18
C ILE A 322 54.16 17.35 -14.09
N GLU A 323 54.61 18.04 -15.14
CA GLU A 323 54.32 19.45 -15.28
C GLU A 323 52.80 19.58 -15.15
N CYS A 324 52.35 20.11 -14.02
CA CYS A 324 51.00 20.61 -13.85
C CYS A 324 50.85 21.78 -14.81
N SER A 325 50.64 21.48 -16.08
CA SER A 325 50.07 22.43 -17.02
C SER A 325 48.67 22.72 -16.50
N VAL A 326 48.56 23.81 -15.75
CA VAL A 326 47.30 24.47 -15.46
C VAL A 326 46.71 24.82 -16.83
N VAL A 327 45.88 23.92 -17.35
CA VAL A 327 44.99 24.27 -18.45
C VAL A 327 43.99 25.25 -17.84
N GLN A 328 44.28 26.54 -17.99
CA GLN A 328 43.28 27.60 -17.90
C GLN A 328 42.25 27.37 -19.01
N GLY A 329 41.36 26.41 -18.80
CA GLY A 329 40.12 26.31 -19.55
C GLY A 329 39.23 27.47 -19.14
N GLN A 330 39.28 28.55 -19.91
CA GLN A 330 38.25 29.60 -19.86
C GLN A 330 36.89 28.95 -20.14
N ALA A 331 36.12 28.71 -19.09
CA ALA A 331 34.70 28.42 -19.21
C ALA A 331 33.98 29.69 -19.67
N TRP A 332 33.75 29.80 -20.98
CA TRP A 332 32.79 30.73 -21.56
C TRP A 332 31.39 30.34 -21.11
N LEU A 333 30.83 31.07 -20.14
CA LEU A 333 29.40 31.14 -19.88
C LEU A 333 28.71 31.83 -21.07
N LYS A 334 28.32 31.04 -22.07
CA LYS A 334 27.27 31.43 -23.02
C LYS A 334 25.92 31.11 -22.39
N SER A 335 25.35 32.09 -21.71
CA SER A 335 23.92 32.12 -21.38
C SER A 335 23.12 32.37 -22.66
N PRO A 336 22.12 31.55 -23.02
CA PRO A 336 21.08 31.94 -23.95
C PRO A 336 20.07 32.87 -23.25
N GLY A 337 19.62 33.87 -24.02
CA GLY A 337 18.91 35.06 -23.55
C GLY A 337 17.63 34.81 -22.77
N PHE A 338 17.49 35.59 -21.70
CA PHE A 338 16.21 35.92 -21.08
C PHE A 338 15.87 37.35 -21.48
N GLY A 339 14.91 37.50 -22.39
CA GLY A 339 14.29 38.77 -22.71
C GLY A 339 13.24 39.12 -21.63
N LEU A 340 13.44 40.25 -20.96
CA LEU A 340 12.45 40.89 -20.12
C LEU A 340 11.58 41.82 -20.99
N ALA A 341 10.26 41.61 -20.94
CA ALA A 341 9.28 42.65 -21.19
C ALA A 341 8.47 42.84 -19.89
N LEU A 342 8.44 44.06 -19.39
CA LEU A 342 7.68 44.50 -18.22
C LEU A 342 6.46 45.30 -18.70
N GLU A 343 5.28 44.90 -18.23
CA GLU A 343 4.06 45.71 -18.01
C GLU A 343 3.00 44.70 -17.51
N GLY A 344 2.25 44.85 -16.42
CA GLY A 344 2.13 45.86 -15.37
C GLY A 344 0.88 45.48 -14.56
N SER A 345 0.86 45.90 -13.29
CA SER A 345 -0.33 46.06 -12.41
C SER A 345 -0.92 44.83 -11.71
N GLY A 346 -1.02 44.91 -10.37
CA GLY A 346 -2.18 44.37 -9.64
C GLY A 346 -1.92 43.44 -8.46
N LEU A 347 -1.65 44.04 -7.28
CA LEU A 347 -2.21 43.71 -5.96
C LEU A 347 -2.11 42.29 -5.33
N VAL A 348 -1.83 42.35 -4.02
CA VAL A 348 -2.08 41.41 -2.90
C VAL A 348 -0.97 40.41 -2.55
N ASN A 349 -0.26 40.72 -1.46
CA ASN A 349 0.56 39.80 -0.66
C ASN A 349 -0.33 38.70 -0.03
N PRO A 350 0.21 37.48 0.10
CA PRO A 350 0.53 37.05 1.45
C PRO A 350 1.90 36.39 1.60
N GLU A 351 2.43 36.57 2.80
CA GLU A 351 3.65 36.08 3.42
C GLU A 351 3.76 34.55 3.42
N PRO A 352 4.93 33.94 3.12
CA PRO A 352 5.17 32.52 3.37
C PRO A 352 6.09 32.28 4.58
N GLU A 353 5.60 31.40 5.45
CA GLU A 353 6.25 30.80 6.61
C GLU A 353 7.54 30.00 6.29
N PRO A 354 8.42 29.80 7.28
CA PRO A 354 9.76 29.25 7.09
C PRO A 354 9.81 27.75 7.42
N SER A 355 9.56 26.87 6.45
CA SER A 355 9.82 25.42 6.66
C SER A 355 10.41 24.67 5.46
N ALA A 356 10.54 25.33 4.30
CA ALA A 356 11.14 24.72 3.10
C ALA A 356 12.68 24.89 2.99
N ARG A 357 13.33 25.69 3.87
CA ARG A 357 14.78 25.94 3.81
C ARG A 357 15.66 24.85 4.42
N ALA A 358 15.11 23.90 5.17
CA ALA A 358 15.92 22.92 5.90
C ALA A 358 16.37 21.70 5.08
N ARG A 359 15.69 21.33 3.98
CA ARG A 359 16.06 20.13 3.18
C ARG A 359 16.92 20.40 1.94
N ALA A 360 17.09 21.66 1.56
CA ALA A 360 18.03 22.03 0.48
C ALA A 360 19.48 22.17 0.97
N GLN A 361 19.71 22.26 2.30
CA GLN A 361 21.05 22.45 2.87
C GLN A 361 21.85 21.16 3.07
N GLU A 362 21.22 19.99 3.20
CA GLU A 362 21.99 18.72 3.35
C GLU A 362 22.65 18.25 2.04
N GLY A 363 22.06 18.55 0.87
CA GLY A 363 22.67 18.21 -0.43
C GLY A 363 23.87 19.08 -0.80
N GLN A 364 23.90 20.34 -0.34
CA GLN A 364 25.01 21.27 -0.59
C GLN A 364 26.19 21.05 0.36
N ALA A 365 25.97 20.57 1.59
CA ALA A 365 27.05 20.34 2.56
C ALA A 365 28.07 19.27 2.10
N TRP A 366 27.63 18.21 1.42
CA TRP A 366 28.54 17.18 0.87
C TRP A 366 29.35 17.67 -0.33
N ALA A 367 28.76 18.53 -1.17
CA ALA A 367 29.46 19.12 -2.32
C ALA A 367 30.55 20.13 -1.86
N TRP A 368 30.29 20.90 -0.80
CA TRP A 368 31.28 21.81 -0.23
C TRP A 368 32.35 21.08 0.60
N ALA A 369 32.01 20.00 1.31
CA ALA A 369 33.00 19.19 2.03
C ALA A 369 33.98 18.49 1.08
N LEU A 370 33.51 18.01 -0.08
CA LEU A 370 34.39 17.43 -1.11
C LEU A 370 35.25 18.51 -1.79
N ALA A 371 34.70 19.72 -2.00
CA ALA A 371 35.45 20.84 -2.57
C ALA A 371 36.53 21.39 -1.60
N LEU A 372 36.26 21.43 -0.29
CA LEU A 372 37.23 21.85 0.72
C LEU A 372 38.31 20.79 0.99
N TYR A 373 37.98 19.50 0.87
CA TYR A 373 38.99 18.43 0.93
C TYR A 373 39.97 18.48 -0.25
N LEU A 374 39.57 19.07 -1.38
CA LEU A 374 40.41 19.22 -2.58
C LEU A 374 41.16 20.56 -2.65
N GLN A 375 40.89 21.52 -1.76
CA GLN A 375 41.55 22.86 -1.78
C GLN A 375 42.56 23.08 -0.65
N GLY A 376 42.81 22.09 0.21
CA GLY A 376 43.54 22.25 1.46
C GLY A 376 44.94 21.65 1.53
N PHE A 377 45.78 21.73 0.49
CA PHE A 377 47.24 21.53 0.65
C PHE A 377 48.01 22.44 -0.32
N PRO A 378 48.78 23.43 0.16
CA PRO A 378 49.89 23.95 -0.62
C PRO A 378 50.97 22.86 -0.62
N LEU A 379 51.03 22.09 -1.71
CA LEU A 379 52.20 21.27 -1.99
C LEU A 379 53.27 22.20 -2.51
N ASP A 380 54.17 22.62 -1.62
CA ASP A 380 55.48 23.12 -1.99
C ASP A 380 56.13 22.07 -2.90
N CYS A 381 56.21 22.40 -4.19
CA CYS A 381 56.94 21.62 -5.16
C CYS A 381 58.44 21.78 -4.88
N CYS A 382 59.08 20.64 -4.60
CA CYS A 382 60.53 20.40 -4.60
C CYS A 382 61.34 20.96 -3.42
N ILE A 383 61.69 20.10 -2.45
CA ILE A 383 63.02 20.11 -1.80
C ILE A 383 63.48 18.66 -1.56
N PHE A 384 64.54 18.30 -2.31
CA PHE A 384 65.47 17.15 -2.29
C PHE A 384 65.02 15.76 -1.83
#